data_AF-A0A7X9XFL1-F1
#
_entry.id   AF-A0A7X9XFL1-F1
#
_cell.length_a   1.000
_cell.length_b   1.000
_cell.length_c   1.000
_cell.angle_alpha   90.00
_cell.angle_beta   90.00
_cell.angle_gamma   90.00
#
_symmetry.space_group_name_H-M   'P 1'
#
loop_
_entity.id
_entity.type
_entity.pdbx_description
1 polymer ?
#
loop_
_entity_poly.entity_id
_entity_poly.type
_entity_poly.pdbx_seq_one_letter_code
_entity_poly.pdbx_strand_id
1 'polypeptide(L)'
;MTAAYYRYKKESLNLKFNSAKDTLKLMQGAIEEYKVSNSVYIKRAIIGYFQDFTEYIIDMAETYLVMTENYVDGYSGVELIKRAGFYGFFDDNLTKFLSSAVKIRNRYTHDYYKRERVEEDILNYAVSKMEFLEIFLKISEEKIRLDAKNIE
;
A
#
# COMPACT_ATOMS: atom_id res chain seq x y z
N MET A 1 23.85 9.17 9.34
CA MET A 1 22.85 8.87 10.41
C MET A 1 23.43 7.82 11.39
N THR A 2 22.85 7.63 12.59
CA THR A 2 23.37 6.69 13.62
C THR A 2 22.77 5.28 13.48
N ALA A 3 23.46 4.24 13.95
CA ALA A 3 22.96 2.86 13.93
C ALA A 3 21.59 2.68 14.63
N ALA A 4 21.38 3.41 15.74
CA ALA A 4 20.10 3.45 16.45
C ALA A 4 18.95 4.03 15.58
N TYR A 5 19.23 5.06 14.77
CA TYR A 5 18.25 5.65 13.86
C TYR A 5 17.79 4.66 12.78
N TYR A 6 18.72 3.93 12.16
CA TYR A 6 18.37 2.92 11.15
C TYR A 6 17.58 1.75 11.75
N ARG A 7 17.92 1.29 12.96
CA ARG A 7 17.14 0.25 13.67
C ARG A 7 15.69 0.69 13.91
N TYR A 8 15.48 1.90 14.41
CA TYR A 8 14.14 2.46 14.62
C TYR A 8 13.33 2.55 13.32
N LYS A 9 13.92 3.03 12.23
CA LYS A 9 13.22 3.12 10.93
C LYS A 9 12.87 1.75 10.36
N LYS A 10 13.72 0.74 10.56
CA LYS A 10 13.44 -0.65 10.18
C LYS A 10 12.28 -1.26 10.98
N GLU A 11 12.23 -1.04 12.30
CA GLU A 11 11.10 -1.44 13.13
C GLU A 11 9.80 -0.76 12.65
N SER A 12 9.86 0.53 12.31
CA SER A 12 8.73 1.25 11.72
C SER A 12 8.28 0.64 10.38
N LEU A 13 9.21 0.26 9.50
CA LEU A 13 8.89 -0.39 8.23
C LEU A 13 8.18 -1.74 8.44
N ASN A 14 8.66 -2.56 9.37
CA ASN A 14 8.03 -3.83 9.73
C ASN A 14 6.61 -3.65 10.30
N LEU A 15 6.41 -2.64 11.15
CA LEU A 15 5.09 -2.34 11.71
C LEU A 15 4.10 -1.95 10.59
N LYS A 16 4.52 -1.06 9.67
CA LYS A 16 3.70 -0.65 8.51
C LYS A 16 3.37 -1.83 7.60
N PHE A 17 4.34 -2.70 7.37
CA PHE A 17 4.14 -3.91 6.59
C PHE A 17 3.11 -4.84 7.25
N ASN A 18 3.21 -5.08 8.56
CA ASN A 18 2.24 -5.89 9.28
C ASN A 18 0.84 -5.28 9.26
N SER A 19 0.73 -3.96 9.44
CA SER A 19 -0.55 -3.25 9.28
C SER A 19 -1.13 -3.43 7.88
N ALA A 20 -0.32 -3.32 6.82
CA ALA A 20 -0.76 -3.59 5.46
C ALA A 20 -1.28 -5.04 5.28
N LYS A 21 -0.62 -6.03 5.90
CA LYS A 21 -1.07 -7.44 5.87
C LYS A 21 -2.41 -7.61 6.55
N ASP A 22 -2.58 -7.04 7.73
CA ASP A 22 -3.80 -7.20 8.51
C ASP A 22 -4.98 -6.47 7.85
N THR A 23 -4.74 -5.26 7.31
CA THR A 23 -5.75 -4.54 6.51
C THR A 23 -6.15 -5.30 5.26
N LEU A 24 -5.21 -5.96 4.56
CA LEU A 24 -5.57 -6.78 3.40
C LEU A 24 -6.49 -7.93 3.80
N LYS A 25 -6.22 -8.63 4.92
CA LYS A 25 -7.10 -9.71 5.41
C LYS A 25 -8.50 -9.21 5.78
N LEU A 26 -8.59 -8.03 6.40
CA LEU A 26 -9.89 -7.41 6.68
C LEU A 26 -10.65 -7.09 5.39
N MET A 27 -9.95 -6.56 4.38
CA MET A 27 -10.53 -6.29 3.06
C MET A 27 -11.01 -7.57 2.37
N GLN A 28 -10.27 -8.66 2.47
CA GLN A 28 -10.66 -9.97 1.95
C GLN A 28 -11.94 -10.48 2.58
N GLY A 29 -12.01 -10.50 3.92
CA GLY A 29 -13.20 -10.90 4.65
C GLY A 29 -14.42 -10.07 4.25
N ALA A 30 -14.24 -8.75 4.14
CA ALA A 30 -15.30 -7.85 3.71
C ALA A 30 -15.74 -8.10 2.25
N ILE A 31 -14.82 -8.41 1.33
CA ILE A 31 -15.18 -8.77 -0.05
C ILE A 31 -16.01 -10.05 -0.09
N GLU A 32 -15.64 -11.09 0.65
CA GLU A 32 -16.41 -12.33 0.69
C GLU A 32 -17.81 -12.11 1.28
N GLU A 33 -17.93 -11.33 2.36
CA GLU A 33 -19.23 -10.97 2.93
C GLU A 33 -20.07 -10.11 1.97
N TYR A 34 -19.43 -9.20 1.22
CA TYR A 34 -20.11 -8.35 0.25
C TYR A 34 -20.70 -9.14 -0.91
N LYS A 35 -19.99 -10.16 -1.42
CA LYS A 35 -20.48 -11.04 -2.50
C LYS A 35 -21.81 -11.71 -2.17
N VAL A 36 -22.05 -12.01 -0.89
CA VAL A 36 -23.27 -12.66 -0.42
C VAL A 36 -24.34 -11.64 -0.03
N SER A 37 -23.95 -10.62 0.74
CA SER A 37 -24.90 -9.68 1.34
C SER A 37 -25.30 -8.52 0.42
N ASN A 38 -24.46 -8.16 -0.55
CA ASN A 38 -24.51 -6.91 -1.31
C ASN A 38 -24.71 -5.67 -0.41
N SER A 39 -24.23 -5.72 0.83
CA SER A 39 -24.46 -4.70 1.85
C SER A 39 -23.66 -3.43 1.55
N VAL A 40 -24.34 -2.28 1.55
CA VAL A 40 -23.71 -0.97 1.38
C VAL A 40 -22.69 -0.67 2.50
N TYR A 41 -22.91 -1.18 3.71
CA TYR A 41 -22.00 -1.00 4.83
C TYR A 41 -20.70 -1.78 4.60
N ILE A 42 -20.79 -2.99 4.07
CA ILE A 42 -19.62 -3.81 3.74
C ILE A 42 -18.88 -3.21 2.54
N LYS A 43 -19.60 -2.70 1.52
CA LYS A 43 -18.98 -1.92 0.44
C LYS A 43 -18.16 -0.74 0.98
N ARG A 44 -18.72 0.02 1.93
CA ARG A 44 -18.01 1.13 2.59
C ARG A 44 -16.78 0.66 3.35
N ALA A 45 -16.86 -0.48 4.05
CA ALA A 45 -15.73 -1.08 4.73
C ALA A 45 -14.60 -1.46 3.75
N ILE A 46 -14.91 -2.10 2.62
CA ILE A 46 -13.94 -2.44 1.57
C ILE A 46 -13.21 -1.19 1.07
N ILE A 47 -13.96 -0.11 0.81
CA ILE A 47 -13.38 1.16 0.36
C ILE A 47 -12.47 1.75 1.44
N GLY A 48 -12.86 1.71 2.71
CA GLY A 48 -12.04 2.15 3.84
C GLY A 48 -10.73 1.34 3.93
N TYR A 49 -10.82 0.02 3.93
CA TYR A 49 -9.64 -0.86 3.96
C TYR A 49 -8.72 -0.65 2.75
N PHE A 50 -9.27 -0.38 1.57
CA PHE A 50 -8.46 -0.03 0.40
C PHE A 50 -7.70 1.28 0.61
N GLN A 51 -8.34 2.31 1.17
CA GLN A 51 -7.69 3.58 1.49
C GLN A 51 -6.54 3.36 2.47
N ASP A 52 -6.80 2.68 3.59
CA ASP A 52 -5.82 2.39 4.63
C ASP A 52 -4.65 1.56 4.07
N PHE A 53 -4.96 0.51 3.30
CA PHE A 53 -3.96 -0.33 2.68
C PHE A 53 -3.02 0.49 1.79
N THR A 54 -3.58 1.33 0.91
CA THR A 54 -2.77 2.18 0.02
C THR A 54 -1.93 3.20 0.77
N GLU A 55 -2.41 3.71 1.90
CA GLU A 55 -1.62 4.60 2.77
C GLU A 55 -0.43 3.86 3.36
N TYR A 56 -0.61 2.65 3.88
CA TYR A 56 0.51 1.85 4.37
C TYR A 56 1.55 1.57 3.28
N ILE A 57 1.14 1.41 2.02
CA ILE A 57 2.10 1.25 0.90
C ILE A 57 2.93 2.54 0.71
N ILE A 58 2.29 3.70 0.74
CA ILE A 58 2.96 4.99 0.62
C ILE A 58 3.92 5.21 1.78
N ASP A 59 3.47 4.96 3.01
CA ASP A 59 4.27 5.05 4.23
C ASP A 59 5.51 4.14 4.19
N MET A 60 5.36 2.93 3.65
CA MET A 60 6.49 2.01 3.47
C MET A 60 7.48 2.56 2.45
N ALA A 61 7.01 3.07 1.32
CA ALA A 61 7.85 3.67 0.29
C ALA A 61 8.62 4.89 0.83
N GLU A 62 7.95 5.76 1.58
CA GLU A 62 8.57 6.90 2.26
C GLU A 62 9.65 6.43 3.24
N THR A 63 9.31 5.47 4.10
CA THR A 63 10.25 4.94 5.11
C THR A 63 11.48 4.33 4.47
N TYR A 64 11.30 3.57 3.38
CA TYR A 64 12.39 3.01 2.60
C TYR A 64 13.30 4.11 2.00
N LEU A 65 12.70 5.15 1.41
CA LEU A 65 13.45 6.25 0.83
C LEU A 65 14.22 7.04 1.89
N VAL A 66 13.66 7.23 3.09
CA VAL A 66 14.36 7.84 4.22
C VAL A 66 15.53 6.97 4.67
N MET A 67 15.33 5.65 4.78
CA MET A 67 16.38 4.71 5.18
C MET A 67 17.54 4.64 4.17
N THR A 68 17.27 4.91 2.89
CA THR A 68 18.27 4.86 1.82
C THR A 68 18.80 6.23 1.42
N GLU A 69 18.50 7.30 2.19
CA GLU A 69 18.93 8.68 1.91
C GLU A 69 18.43 9.23 0.55
N ASN A 70 17.33 8.68 0.05
CA ASN A 70 16.74 9.03 -1.24
C ASN A 70 15.40 9.76 -1.11
N TYR A 71 14.95 10.07 0.11
CA TYR A 71 13.72 10.82 0.35
C TYR A 71 13.88 12.29 -0.09
N VAL A 72 12.83 12.83 -0.70
CA VAL A 72 12.72 14.23 -1.09
C VAL A 72 11.37 14.72 -0.60
N ASP A 73 11.37 15.87 0.07
CA ASP A 73 10.16 16.45 0.63
C ASP A 73 9.19 16.95 -0.45
N GLY A 74 7.90 16.91 -0.16
CA GLY A 74 6.84 17.41 -1.05
C GLY A 74 6.41 16.47 -2.19
N TYR A 75 6.91 15.24 -2.25
CA TYR A 75 6.45 14.26 -3.22
C TYR A 75 5.06 13.69 -2.87
N SER A 76 4.22 13.60 -3.90
CA SER A 76 2.94 12.90 -3.81
C SER A 76 3.15 11.40 -3.58
N GLY A 77 2.11 10.72 -3.06
CA GLY A 77 2.16 9.26 -2.88
C GLY A 77 2.55 8.50 -4.15
N VAL A 78 2.10 8.94 -5.33
CA VAL A 78 2.48 8.31 -6.62
C VAL A 78 3.97 8.49 -6.91
N GLU A 79 4.54 9.65 -6.60
CA GLU A 79 5.97 9.92 -6.80
C GLU A 79 6.84 9.12 -5.82
N LEU A 80 6.39 8.98 -4.56
CA LEU A 80 7.04 8.14 -3.56
C LEU A 80 7.10 6.67 -4.02
N ILE A 81 6.00 6.12 -4.52
CA ILE A 81 5.98 4.74 -5.07
C ILE A 81 6.98 4.59 -6.23
N LYS A 82 6.95 5.49 -7.21
CA LYS A 82 7.84 5.44 -8.38
C LYS A 82 9.30 5.52 -7.98
N ARG A 83 9.62 6.41 -7.05
CA ARG A 83 10.99 6.62 -6.59
C ARG A 83 11.49 5.44 -5.78
N ALA A 84 10.67 4.90 -4.88
CA ALA A 84 11.02 3.69 -4.15
C ALA A 84 11.26 2.52 -5.11
N GLY A 85 10.46 2.40 -6.18
CA GLY A 85 10.70 1.47 -7.28
C GLY A 85 12.06 1.69 -7.97
N PHE A 86 12.38 2.93 -8.35
CA PHE A 86 13.66 3.29 -8.96
C PHE A 86 14.87 2.90 -8.10
N TYR A 87 14.76 3.02 -6.78
CA TYR A 87 15.82 2.62 -5.84
C TYR A 87 15.77 1.14 -5.42
N GLY A 88 14.86 0.35 -5.99
CA GLY A 88 14.84 -1.10 -5.84
C GLY A 88 14.00 -1.62 -4.67
N PHE A 89 13.07 -0.83 -4.14
CA PHE A 89 12.09 -1.33 -3.16
C PHE A 89 11.03 -2.22 -3.81
N PHE A 90 10.58 -1.82 -5.00
CA PHE A 90 9.59 -2.53 -5.81
C PHE A 90 10.17 -2.78 -7.21
N ASP A 91 9.84 -3.92 -7.82
CA ASP A 91 10.12 -4.09 -9.25
C ASP A 91 9.22 -3.18 -10.12
N ASP A 92 9.52 -3.09 -11.42
CA ASP A 92 8.81 -2.21 -12.35
C ASP A 92 7.31 -2.54 -12.48
N ASN A 93 6.96 -3.83 -12.46
CA ASN A 93 5.57 -4.27 -12.60
C ASN A 93 4.78 -3.89 -11.35
N LEU A 94 5.36 -4.14 -10.18
CA LEU A 94 4.79 -3.81 -8.90
C LEU A 94 4.67 -2.30 -8.73
N THR A 95 5.69 -1.54 -9.14
CA THR A 95 5.66 -0.07 -9.12
C THR A 95 4.50 0.47 -9.94
N LYS A 96 4.27 -0.05 -11.16
CA LYS A 96 3.13 0.34 -12.01
C LYS A 96 1.79 -0.03 -11.38
N PHE A 97 1.70 -1.21 -10.77
CA PHE A 97 0.50 -1.69 -10.10
C PHE A 97 0.14 -0.81 -8.89
N LEU A 98 1.08 -0.61 -7.97
CA LEU A 98 0.87 0.21 -6.77
C LEU A 98 0.61 1.68 -7.12
N SER A 99 1.29 2.23 -8.13
CA SER A 99 1.02 3.57 -8.65
C SER A 99 -0.43 3.70 -9.14
N SER A 100 -0.99 2.64 -9.73
CA SER A 100 -2.37 2.63 -10.21
C SER A 100 -3.37 2.58 -9.04
N ALA A 101 -3.09 1.76 -8.01
CA ALA A 101 -3.89 1.74 -6.78
C ALA A 101 -3.92 3.11 -6.09
N VAL A 102 -2.77 3.77 -5.93
CA VAL A 102 -2.67 5.10 -5.31
C VAL A 102 -3.41 6.17 -6.14
N LYS A 103 -3.36 6.11 -7.48
CA LYS A 103 -4.15 7.02 -8.33
C LYS A 103 -5.65 6.86 -8.10
N ILE A 104 -6.15 5.64 -7.99
CA ILE A 104 -7.57 5.38 -7.72
C ILE A 104 -7.93 5.90 -6.32
N ARG A 105 -7.07 5.66 -5.31
CA ARG A 105 -7.23 6.21 -3.96
C ARG A 105 -7.34 7.74 -4.00
N ASN A 106 -6.42 8.43 -4.69
CA ASN A 106 -6.42 9.89 -4.77
C ASN A 106 -7.67 10.45 -5.43
N ARG A 107 -8.25 9.74 -6.42
CA ARG A 107 -9.53 10.15 -7.02
C ARG A 107 -10.67 10.14 -5.98
N TYR A 108 -10.66 9.22 -5.02
CA TYR A 108 -11.71 9.15 -4.01
C TYR A 108 -11.72 10.36 -3.08
N THR A 109 -10.53 10.90 -2.78
CA THR A 109 -10.38 12.08 -1.91
C THR A 109 -10.58 13.39 -2.67
N HIS A 110 -10.30 13.44 -3.97
CA HIS A 110 -10.31 14.69 -4.74
C HIS A 110 -11.53 14.85 -5.68
N ASP A 111 -12.09 13.77 -6.23
CA ASP A 111 -13.23 13.79 -7.16
C ASP A 111 -14.58 13.62 -6.42
N TYR A 112 -14.86 14.45 -5.42
CA TYR A 112 -16.08 14.31 -4.60
C TYR A 112 -17.39 14.40 -5.42
N TYR A 113 -17.38 15.10 -6.55
CA TYR A 113 -18.50 15.24 -7.48
C TYR A 113 -18.77 13.97 -8.32
N LYS A 114 -17.87 12.98 -8.30
CA LYS A 114 -17.98 11.68 -8.99
C LYS A 114 -17.84 10.52 -8.01
N ARG A 115 -18.10 10.76 -6.73
CA ARG A 115 -17.78 9.82 -5.63
C ARG A 115 -18.35 8.43 -5.85
N GLU A 116 -19.61 8.29 -6.26
CA GLU A 116 -20.24 6.97 -6.50
C GLU A 116 -19.48 6.15 -7.55
N ARG A 117 -19.10 6.79 -8.67
CA ARG A 117 -18.30 6.14 -9.72
C ARG A 117 -16.90 5.76 -9.23
N VAL A 118 -16.27 6.60 -8.41
CA VAL A 118 -14.95 6.28 -7.85
C VAL A 118 -15.03 5.15 -6.82
N GLU A 119 -16.11 5.08 -6.04
CA GLU A 119 -16.38 3.98 -5.12
C GLU A 119 -16.56 2.65 -5.86
N GLU A 120 -17.20 2.66 -7.03
CA GLU A 120 -17.28 1.49 -7.91
C GLU A 120 -15.92 1.13 -8.53
N ASP A 121 -15.14 2.11 -8.99
CA ASP A 121 -13.78 1.88 -9.49
C ASP A 121 -12.91 1.21 -8.41
N ILE A 122 -12.97 1.68 -7.16
CA ILE A 122 -12.27 1.09 -6.01
C ILE A 122 -12.73 -0.33 -5.75
N LEU A 123 -14.05 -0.55 -5.66
CA LEU A 123 -14.61 -1.87 -5.38
C LEU A 123 -14.19 -2.88 -6.46
N ASN A 124 -14.33 -2.51 -7.73
CA ASN A 124 -13.92 -3.35 -8.86
C ASN A 124 -12.42 -3.63 -8.83
N TYR A 125 -11.59 -2.64 -8.49
CA TYR A 125 -10.16 -2.83 -8.34
C TYR A 125 -9.83 -3.81 -7.21
N ALA A 126 -10.38 -3.59 -6.01
CA ALA A 126 -10.13 -4.40 -4.84
C ALA A 126 -10.54 -5.87 -5.06
N VAL A 127 -11.68 -6.11 -5.71
CA VAL A 127 -12.16 -7.46 -6.03
C VAL A 127 -11.30 -8.11 -7.13
N SER A 128 -11.06 -7.41 -8.25
CA SER A 128 -10.37 -8.01 -9.41
C SER A 128 -8.86 -8.15 -9.24
N LYS A 129 -8.26 -7.41 -8.30
CA LYS A 129 -6.80 -7.38 -8.08
C LYS A 129 -6.37 -8.00 -6.75
N MET A 130 -7.28 -8.65 -6.02
CA MET A 130 -6.98 -9.21 -4.69
C MET A 130 -5.77 -10.15 -4.70
N GLU A 131 -5.70 -11.09 -5.65
CA GLU A 131 -4.57 -12.02 -5.76
C GLU A 131 -3.24 -11.29 -5.98
N PHE A 132 -3.24 -10.21 -6.76
CA PHE A 132 -2.04 -9.39 -6.97
C PHE A 132 -1.61 -8.64 -5.70
N LEU A 133 -2.57 -8.17 -4.89
CA LEU A 133 -2.30 -7.54 -3.60
C LEU A 133 -1.69 -8.52 -2.58
N GLU A 134 -2.09 -9.80 -2.63
CA GLU A 134 -1.47 -10.85 -1.80
C GLU A 134 -0.03 -11.16 -2.23
N ILE A 135 0.19 -11.29 -3.54
CA ILE A 135 1.53 -11.52 -4.11
C ILE A 135 2.47 -10.40 -3.70
N PHE A 136 2.00 -9.14 -3.72
CA PHE A 136 2.74 -7.99 -3.23
C PHE A 136 3.23 -8.16 -1.80
N LEU A 137 2.37 -8.60 -0.87
CA LEU A 137 2.78 -8.78 0.52
C LEU A 137 3.85 -9.86 0.65
N LYS A 138 3.74 -10.95 -0.11
CA LYS A 138 4.75 -12.03 -0.10
C LYS A 138 6.12 -11.53 -0.58
N ILE A 139 6.16 -10.82 -1.72
CA ILE A 139 7.42 -10.27 -2.27
C ILE A 139 8.03 -9.23 -1.33
N SER A 140 7.20 -8.35 -0.76
CA SER A 140 7.67 -7.31 0.16
C SER A 140 8.21 -7.90 1.46
N GLU A 141 7.62 -8.98 1.97
CA GLU A 141 8.12 -9.69 3.15
C GLU A 141 9.53 -10.23 2.92
N GLU A 142 9.79 -10.83 1.75
CA GLU A 142 11.12 -11.32 1.38
C GLU A 142 12.14 -10.17 1.32
N LYS A 143 11.78 -9.06 0.67
CA LYS A 143 12.65 -7.88 0.56
C LYS A 143 12.98 -7.26 1.92
N ILE A 144 11.96 -7.05 2.75
CA ILE A 144 12.12 -6.49 4.10
C ILE A 144 12.99 -7.41 4.98
N ARG A 145 12.82 -8.75 4.87
CA ARG A 145 13.65 -9.72 5.58
C ARG A 145 15.11 -9.75 5.09
N LEU A 146 15.35 -9.57 3.79
CA LEU A 146 16.70 -9.56 3.22
C LEU A 146 17.46 -8.29 3.61
N ASP A 147 16.83 -7.12 3.47
CA ASP A 147 17.42 -5.85 3.88
C ASP A 147 17.64 -5.81 5.42
N ALA A 148 16.88 -6.62 6.18
CA ALA A 148 17.09 -6.80 7.61
C ALA A 148 18.39 -7.53 7.99
N LYS A 149 18.89 -8.43 7.14
CA LYS A 149 20.09 -9.24 7.42
C LYS A 149 21.39 -8.54 7.01
N ASN A 150 21.34 -7.60 6.07
CA ASN A 150 22.54 -6.95 5.51
C ASN A 150 23.08 -5.77 6.34
N ILE A 151 22.59 -5.58 7.58
CA ILE A 151 22.97 -4.48 8.49
C ILE A 151 23.51 -5.02 9.84
N GLU A 152 23.67 -6.34 9.96
CA GLU A 152 24.47 -6.98 11.02
C GLU A 152 25.90 -7.24 10.54
#